data_AF-A0A2A3DYF0-F1
#
_entry.id   AF-A0A2A3DYF0-F1
#
_cell.length_a   1.000
_cell.length_b   1.000
_cell.length_c   1.000
_cell.angle_alpha   90.00
_cell.angle_beta   90.00
_cell.angle_gamma   90.00
#
_symmetry.space_group_name_H-M   'P 1'
#
loop_
_entity.id
_entity.type
_entity.pdbx_description
1 polymer ?
#
loop_
_entity_poly.entity_id
_entity_poly.type
_entity_poly.pdbx_seq_one_letter_code
_entity_poly.pdbx_strand_id
1 'polypeptide(L)'
;MRLFLLCLLLLWLTFSARAQDNGVGDQSSNQGDEPGAAKESTLRFEDFPAKIFQKKAARNIQIRPNDSWARAVKPDIREALKRGADFAGHFSVVLVNCGNACIAARMIDLRTGQLFWIPGGYQLDLEYYLRSRLMRVAWAQPSENPVCVRQDFEWTGRKFVKRYEDRENVADTSYCPPLPNIGKQPR
;
A
#
# COMPACT_ATOMS: atom_id res chain seq x y z
N MET A 1 22.27 60.06 33.24
CA MET A 1 21.96 59.70 34.64
C MET A 1 20.49 59.36 34.70
N ARG A 2 20.08 58.09 34.62
CA ARG A 2 19.95 57.12 35.73
C ARG A 2 19.20 57.66 36.96
N LEU A 3 18.12 56.95 37.28
CA LEU A 3 17.41 56.81 38.56
C LEU A 3 16.60 58.02 39.04
N PHE A 4 15.29 57.83 39.22
CA PHE A 4 14.72 57.66 40.56
C PHE A 4 13.36 56.94 40.48
N LEU A 5 13.36 55.70 40.95
CA LEU A 5 12.18 54.94 41.37
C LEU A 5 11.60 55.57 42.66
N LEU A 6 10.34 55.24 42.94
CA LEU A 6 9.60 55.29 44.23
C LEU A 6 8.64 56.49 44.44
N CYS A 7 7.39 56.29 44.07
CA CYS A 7 6.26 56.66 44.94
C CYS A 7 5.12 55.66 44.74
N LEU A 8 5.37 54.46 45.24
CA LEU A 8 4.33 53.50 45.61
C LEU A 8 3.60 54.04 46.84
N LEU A 9 2.29 53.82 46.89
CA LEU A 9 1.40 53.92 48.06
C LEU A 9 0.80 55.30 48.37
N LEU A 10 -0.22 55.72 47.59
CA LEU A 10 -1.44 56.27 48.19
C LEU A 10 -2.65 55.87 47.34
N LEU A 11 -3.71 55.41 48.02
CA LEU A 11 -5.05 55.07 47.53
C LEU A 11 -5.28 53.59 47.15
N TRP A 12 -5.12 52.73 48.16
CA TRP A 12 -6.09 51.65 48.38
C TRP A 12 -7.48 52.22 48.71
N LEU A 13 -8.53 51.47 48.36
CA LEU A 13 -9.97 51.61 48.70
C LEU A 13 -10.90 52.09 47.57
N THR A 14 -11.19 51.19 46.63
CA THR A 14 -12.59 50.82 46.33
C THR A 14 -12.63 49.32 46.02
N PHE A 15 -12.90 48.53 47.06
CA PHE A 15 -13.32 47.13 46.94
C PHE A 15 -14.85 47.12 47.00
N SER A 16 -15.49 46.67 45.91
CA SER A 16 -16.87 46.16 45.76
C SER A 16 -17.29 46.41 44.31
N ALA A 17 -17.73 45.49 43.48
CA ALA A 17 -18.23 44.14 43.71
C ALA A 17 -17.90 43.27 42.48
N ARG A 18 -17.57 42.01 42.76
CA ARG A 18 -17.43 40.94 41.79
C ARG A 18 -18.80 40.27 41.66
N ALA A 19 -19.42 40.35 40.50
CA ALA A 19 -20.50 39.45 40.09
C ALA A 19 -20.56 39.43 38.56
N GLN A 20 -19.91 38.44 37.95
CA GLN A 20 -20.36 37.88 36.69
C GLN A 20 -20.00 36.41 36.66
N ASP A 21 -21.06 35.67 36.42
CA ASP A 21 -21.26 34.25 36.57
C ASP A 21 -20.48 33.45 35.52
N ASN A 22 -20.18 32.22 35.89
CA ASN A 22 -19.42 31.24 35.15
C ASN A 22 -20.14 30.83 33.85
N GLY A 23 -19.40 30.75 32.75
CA GLY A 23 -19.92 30.26 31.49
C GLY A 23 -18.82 30.08 30.44
N VAL A 24 -17.90 29.17 30.75
CA VAL A 24 -16.95 28.47 29.86
C VAL A 24 -16.91 28.98 28.42
N GLY A 25 -15.90 29.77 28.12
CA GLY A 25 -15.34 29.79 26.78
C GLY A 25 -14.59 28.47 26.58
N ASP A 26 -15.07 27.67 25.64
CA ASP A 26 -14.15 26.85 24.87
C ASP A 26 -14.58 26.87 23.41
N GLN A 27 -13.68 27.41 22.59
CA GLN A 27 -13.75 27.26 21.15
C GLN A 27 -13.44 25.81 20.83
N SER A 28 -14.43 24.93 20.97
CA SER A 28 -14.37 23.63 20.31
C SER A 28 -15.00 23.80 18.93
N SER A 29 -14.19 24.32 18.00
CA SER A 29 -14.36 23.97 16.60
C SER A 29 -14.17 22.46 16.51
N ASN A 30 -15.28 21.73 16.61
CA ASN A 30 -15.37 20.34 16.18
C ASN A 30 -15.15 20.32 14.66
N GLN A 31 -13.90 20.47 14.24
CA GLN A 31 -13.39 19.74 13.10
C GLN A 31 -13.34 18.29 13.57
N GLY A 32 -14.43 17.58 13.34
CA GLY A 32 -14.34 16.15 13.21
C GLY A 32 -13.36 15.91 12.06
N ASP A 33 -12.14 15.52 12.42
CA ASP A 33 -11.26 14.82 11.50
C ASP A 33 -11.99 13.53 11.14
N GLU A 34 -12.86 13.59 10.12
CA GLU A 34 -13.16 12.39 9.35
C GLU A 34 -11.80 11.84 8.90
N PRO A 35 -11.54 10.52 9.05
CA PRO A 35 -10.41 9.91 8.39
C PRO A 35 -10.59 10.18 6.90
N GLY A 36 -9.80 11.13 6.37
CA GLY A 36 -9.92 11.59 5.00
C GLY A 36 -9.87 10.38 4.08
N ALA A 37 -10.98 10.12 3.40
CA ALA A 37 -11.13 8.99 2.51
C ALA A 37 -9.88 8.86 1.63
N ALA A 38 -9.25 7.69 1.67
CA ALA A 38 -8.12 7.33 0.82
C ALA A 38 -8.33 7.85 -0.60
N LYS A 39 -7.36 8.61 -1.14
CA LYS A 39 -7.48 9.09 -2.51
C LYS A 39 -7.38 7.87 -3.42
N GLU A 40 -8.45 7.56 -4.15
CA GLU A 40 -8.44 6.40 -5.04
C GLU A 40 -7.59 6.69 -6.29
N SER A 41 -6.88 5.67 -6.78
CA SER A 41 -6.10 5.80 -8.02
C SER A 41 -7.03 6.04 -9.21
N THR A 42 -6.68 7.01 -10.05
CA THR A 42 -7.39 7.29 -11.31
C THR A 42 -6.79 6.55 -12.51
N LEU A 43 -5.71 5.78 -12.30
CA LEU A 43 -5.07 5.01 -13.36
C LEU A 43 -5.95 3.84 -13.79
N ARG A 44 -6.16 3.72 -15.10
CA ARG A 44 -6.90 2.61 -15.69
C ARG A 44 -5.95 1.59 -16.30
N PHE A 45 -6.31 0.33 -16.25
CA PHE A 45 -5.47 -0.75 -16.78
C PHE A 45 -5.30 -0.67 -18.31
N GLU A 46 -6.28 -0.13 -19.01
CA GLU A 46 -6.31 0.03 -20.47
C GLU A 46 -5.25 1.02 -20.97
N ASP A 47 -4.85 1.99 -20.12
CA ASP A 47 -3.82 2.96 -20.46
C ASP A 47 -2.40 2.34 -20.44
N PHE A 48 -2.28 1.09 -19.97
CA PHE A 48 -1.03 0.34 -19.86
C PHE A 48 -1.09 -0.98 -20.64
N PRO A 49 -1.33 -0.98 -21.96
CA PRO A 49 -1.59 -2.22 -22.71
C PRO A 49 -0.36 -3.15 -22.73
N ALA A 50 -0.64 -4.45 -22.73
CA ALA A 50 0.34 -5.52 -22.86
C ALA A 50 0.07 -6.41 -24.09
N LYS A 51 1.15 -6.82 -24.77
CA LYS A 51 1.06 -7.78 -25.88
C LYS A 51 1.01 -9.20 -25.35
N ILE A 52 -0.04 -9.94 -25.71
CA ILE A 52 -0.22 -11.33 -25.29
C ILE A 52 0.77 -12.23 -26.03
N PHE A 53 1.49 -13.03 -25.25
CA PHE A 53 2.31 -14.12 -25.74
C PHE A 53 1.43 -15.36 -25.94
N GLN A 54 1.39 -15.85 -27.18
CA GLN A 54 0.56 -16.99 -27.57
C GLN A 54 1.34 -18.30 -27.74
N LYS A 55 2.67 -18.29 -27.53
CA LYS A 55 3.47 -19.51 -27.70
C LYS A 55 3.45 -20.36 -26.43
N LYS A 56 3.97 -21.59 -26.55
CA LYS A 56 4.15 -22.48 -25.40
C LYS A 56 5.09 -21.87 -24.37
N ALA A 57 4.72 -22.00 -23.09
CA ALA A 57 5.56 -21.59 -21.98
C ALA A 57 6.93 -22.28 -21.99
N ALA A 58 7.92 -21.64 -21.39
CA ALA A 58 9.27 -22.15 -21.20
C ALA A 58 9.21 -23.53 -20.53
N ARG A 59 10.02 -24.47 -21.03
CA ARG A 59 10.06 -25.84 -20.51
C ARG A 59 10.65 -25.92 -19.10
N ASN A 60 11.55 -25.00 -18.78
CA ASN A 60 12.31 -24.99 -17.53
C ASN A 60 12.19 -23.62 -16.85
N ILE A 61 12.11 -23.63 -15.52
CA ILE A 61 12.21 -22.42 -14.69
C ILE A 61 13.65 -22.23 -14.26
N GLN A 62 14.10 -20.97 -14.29
CA GLN A 62 15.43 -20.57 -13.85
C GLN A 62 15.42 -20.37 -12.33
N ILE A 63 15.44 -21.49 -11.59
CA ILE A 63 15.59 -21.47 -10.13
C ILE A 63 17.08 -21.43 -9.79
N ARG A 64 17.52 -20.36 -9.15
CA ARG A 64 18.91 -20.27 -8.66
C ARG A 64 19.12 -21.24 -7.48
N PRO A 65 20.30 -21.85 -7.33
CA PRO A 65 20.56 -22.80 -6.24
C PRO A 65 20.23 -22.25 -4.83
N ASN A 66 20.52 -20.96 -4.61
CA ASN A 66 20.31 -20.29 -3.32
C ASN A 66 18.93 -19.64 -3.18
N ASP A 67 18.01 -19.86 -4.12
CA ASP A 67 16.62 -19.40 -4.02
C ASP A 67 15.81 -20.45 -3.24
N SER A 68 15.89 -20.39 -1.91
CA SER A 68 15.16 -21.30 -1.01
C SER A 68 13.64 -21.19 -1.18
N TRP A 69 13.13 -19.98 -1.45
CA TRP A 69 11.72 -19.74 -1.72
C TRP A 69 11.25 -20.52 -2.96
N ALA A 70 11.95 -20.37 -4.09
CA ALA A 70 11.50 -20.98 -5.35
C ALA A 70 11.51 -22.51 -5.27
N ARG A 71 12.38 -23.06 -4.41
CA ARG A 71 12.36 -24.49 -4.07
C ARG A 71 11.15 -24.88 -3.22
N ALA A 72 10.79 -24.06 -2.24
CA ALA A 72 9.65 -24.32 -1.35
C ALA A 72 8.30 -24.30 -2.08
N VAL A 73 8.11 -23.38 -3.03
CA VAL A 73 6.84 -23.23 -3.79
C VAL A 73 6.90 -23.86 -5.20
N LYS A 74 7.82 -24.80 -5.41
CA LYS A 74 8.01 -25.44 -6.72
C LYS A 74 6.72 -26.04 -7.30
N PRO A 75 5.79 -26.62 -6.50
CA PRO A 75 4.49 -27.04 -7.01
C PRO A 75 3.67 -25.88 -7.59
N ASP A 76 3.55 -24.76 -6.88
CA ASP A 76 2.77 -23.59 -7.31
C ASP A 76 3.34 -22.97 -8.59
N ILE A 77 4.67 -22.92 -8.71
CA ILE A 77 5.35 -22.50 -9.93
C ILE A 77 4.98 -23.40 -11.13
N ARG A 78 4.87 -24.72 -10.91
CA ARG A 78 4.47 -25.64 -11.99
C ARG A 78 3.01 -25.47 -12.38
N GLU A 79 2.13 -25.24 -11.41
CA GLU A 79 0.72 -24.97 -11.70
C GLU A 79 0.54 -23.65 -12.46
N ALA A 80 1.29 -22.61 -12.10
CA ALA A 80 1.34 -21.35 -12.84
C ALA A 80 1.78 -21.53 -14.30
N LEU A 81 2.80 -22.36 -14.56
CA LEU A 81 3.21 -22.70 -15.93
C LEU A 81 2.10 -23.38 -16.74
N LYS A 82 1.31 -24.26 -16.10
CA LYS A 82 0.18 -24.93 -16.75
C LYS A 82 -0.98 -23.96 -17.02
N ARG A 83 -1.26 -23.07 -16.06
CA ARG A 83 -2.31 -22.05 -16.16
C ARG A 83 -2.03 -21.04 -17.29
N GLY A 84 -0.76 -20.75 -17.54
CA GLY A 84 -0.36 -19.79 -18.58
C GLY A 84 -0.38 -18.34 -18.08
N ALA A 85 -0.30 -17.39 -19.00
CA ALA A 85 -0.13 -15.99 -18.65
C ALA A 85 -1.40 -15.41 -18.02
N ASP A 86 -1.25 -14.67 -16.93
CA ASP A 86 -2.31 -13.93 -16.26
C ASP A 86 -1.94 -12.44 -16.02
N PHE A 87 -0.69 -12.05 -16.29
CA PHE A 87 -0.21 -10.68 -16.16
C PHE A 87 0.66 -10.24 -17.34
N ALA A 88 0.52 -8.97 -17.76
CA ALA A 88 1.40 -8.30 -18.71
C ALA A 88 1.71 -9.10 -19.99
N GLY A 89 0.73 -9.88 -20.44
CA GLY A 89 0.70 -10.66 -21.67
C GLY A 89 1.47 -11.97 -21.63
N HIS A 90 2.41 -12.14 -20.72
CA HIS A 90 3.35 -13.26 -20.76
C HIS A 90 3.92 -13.68 -19.39
N PHE A 91 3.42 -13.08 -18.31
CA PHE A 91 3.79 -13.47 -16.96
C PHE A 91 2.69 -14.30 -16.32
N SER A 92 3.09 -15.24 -15.46
CA SER A 92 2.18 -15.86 -14.51
C SER A 92 2.57 -15.48 -13.08
N VAL A 93 1.61 -14.99 -12.31
CA VAL A 93 1.79 -14.57 -10.91
C VAL A 93 1.58 -15.74 -9.96
N VAL A 94 2.51 -15.87 -9.00
CA VAL A 94 2.51 -16.89 -7.96
C VAL A 94 2.59 -16.20 -6.60
N LEU A 95 1.63 -16.53 -5.73
CA LEU A 95 1.67 -16.12 -4.34
C LEU A 95 2.63 -16.99 -3.53
N VAL A 96 3.24 -16.36 -2.54
CA VAL A 96 4.32 -16.89 -1.71
C VAL A 96 3.83 -16.89 -0.28
N ASN A 97 3.67 -18.06 0.32
CA ASN A 97 3.61 -18.11 1.78
C ASN A 97 5.05 -18.01 2.32
N CYS A 98 5.39 -16.88 2.95
CA CYS A 98 6.72 -16.60 3.49
C CYS A 98 6.87 -16.94 4.99
N GLY A 99 5.87 -17.61 5.60
CA GLY A 99 5.83 -17.95 7.02
C GLY A 99 4.72 -17.19 7.75
N ASN A 100 4.91 -16.90 9.04
CA ASN A 100 4.01 -16.20 9.99
C ASN A 100 3.01 -15.23 9.32
N ALA A 101 1.90 -15.72 8.76
CA ALA A 101 0.89 -14.94 8.00
C ALA A 101 1.43 -13.97 6.91
N CYS A 102 2.65 -14.18 6.43
CA CYS A 102 3.27 -13.40 5.36
C CYS A 102 2.86 -13.98 4.00
N ILE A 103 2.24 -13.15 3.15
CA ILE A 103 2.01 -13.44 1.74
C ILE A 103 2.84 -12.46 0.92
N ALA A 104 3.78 -12.95 0.13
CA ALA A 104 4.48 -12.18 -0.90
C ALA A 104 4.04 -12.66 -2.29
N ALA A 105 4.56 -12.06 -3.36
CA ALA A 105 4.29 -12.54 -4.71
C ALA A 105 5.51 -12.46 -5.62
N ARG A 106 5.51 -13.36 -6.60
CA ARG A 106 6.48 -13.39 -7.69
C ARG A 106 5.75 -13.55 -9.01
N MET A 107 6.42 -13.17 -10.08
CA MET A 107 5.96 -13.45 -11.43
C MET A 107 7.01 -14.21 -12.22
N ILE A 108 6.54 -15.11 -13.08
CA ILE A 108 7.35 -15.96 -13.95
C ILE A 108 7.22 -15.41 -15.37
N ASP A 109 8.32 -15.03 -16.04
CA ASP A 109 8.28 -14.77 -17.49
C ASP A 109 8.13 -16.12 -18.20
N LEU A 110 6.96 -16.37 -18.80
CA LEU A 110 6.67 -17.64 -19.47
C LEU A 110 7.47 -17.84 -20.76
N ARG A 111 8.16 -16.82 -21.27
CA ARG A 111 9.03 -16.95 -22.44
C ARG A 111 10.38 -17.52 -22.06
N THR A 112 10.88 -17.19 -20.87
CA THR A 112 12.26 -17.48 -20.45
C THR A 112 12.37 -18.38 -19.22
N GLY A 113 11.31 -18.49 -18.42
CA GLY A 113 11.29 -19.15 -17.13
C GLY A 113 11.94 -18.33 -16.00
N GLN A 114 12.23 -17.04 -16.21
CA GLN A 114 12.83 -16.17 -15.20
C GLN A 114 11.80 -15.75 -14.13
N LEU A 115 12.28 -15.61 -12.88
CA LEU A 115 11.49 -15.21 -11.72
C LEU A 115 11.80 -13.77 -11.31
N PHE A 116 10.75 -12.98 -11.06
CA PHE A 116 10.86 -11.61 -10.59
C PHE A 116 10.03 -11.41 -9.33
N TRP A 117 10.55 -10.61 -8.39
CA TRP A 117 9.79 -10.17 -7.23
C TRP A 117 8.77 -9.10 -7.62
N ILE A 118 7.56 -9.22 -7.07
CA ILE A 118 6.56 -8.16 -7.10
C ILE A 118 6.79 -7.29 -5.84
N PRO A 119 6.90 -5.95 -5.98
CA PRO A 119 7.00 -5.06 -4.83
C PRO A 119 5.78 -5.20 -3.92
N GLY A 120 5.98 -4.99 -2.63
CA GLY A 120 4.92 -5.07 -1.64
C GLY A 120 5.47 -5.44 -0.27
N GLY A 121 4.58 -5.81 0.64
CA GLY A 121 4.95 -6.19 2.00
C GLY A 121 4.05 -7.29 2.56
N TYR A 122 3.86 -7.24 3.87
CA TYR A 122 3.13 -8.26 4.62
C TYR A 122 1.64 -8.27 4.27
N GLN A 123 1.06 -9.47 4.14
CA GLN A 123 -0.34 -9.66 3.71
C GLN A 123 -0.68 -8.91 2.42
N LEU A 124 0.15 -9.13 1.40
CA LEU A 124 0.00 -8.55 0.09
C LEU A 124 -1.33 -8.91 -0.57
N ASP A 125 -2.01 -7.92 -1.12
CA ASP A 125 -3.14 -8.08 -2.03
C ASP A 125 -2.82 -7.46 -3.40
N LEU A 126 -3.35 -8.07 -4.46
CA LEU A 126 -2.97 -7.80 -5.85
C LEU A 126 -4.16 -7.77 -6.80
N GLU A 127 -4.21 -6.73 -7.62
CA GLU A 127 -5.08 -6.63 -8.79
C GLU A 127 -4.23 -6.43 -10.05
N TYR A 128 -4.37 -7.33 -11.03
CA TYR A 128 -3.60 -7.33 -12.26
C TYR A 128 -4.31 -8.10 -13.36
N TYR A 129 -3.95 -7.80 -14.61
CA TYR A 129 -4.62 -8.38 -15.77
C TYR A 129 -3.65 -8.81 -16.87
N LEU A 130 -4.07 -9.81 -17.64
CA LEU A 130 -3.31 -10.35 -18.78
C LEU A 130 -3.00 -9.26 -19.81
N ARG A 131 -3.94 -8.36 -20.07
CA ARG A 131 -3.81 -7.32 -21.11
C ARG A 131 -3.19 -6.02 -20.62
N SER A 132 -2.78 -5.95 -19.35
CA SER A 132 -2.22 -4.73 -18.77
C SER A 132 -0.84 -4.96 -18.16
N ARG A 133 -0.01 -3.94 -18.24
CA ARG A 133 1.28 -3.84 -17.55
C ARG A 133 1.13 -3.13 -16.20
N LEU A 134 -0.05 -2.61 -15.89
CA LEU A 134 -0.39 -2.04 -14.59
C LEU A 134 -0.72 -3.16 -13.59
N MET A 135 -0.25 -3.01 -12.36
CA MET A 135 -0.56 -3.86 -11.22
C MET A 135 -0.84 -2.96 -10.03
N ARG A 136 -1.97 -3.19 -9.36
CA ARG A 136 -2.25 -2.56 -8.07
C ARG A 136 -1.86 -3.52 -6.96
N VAL A 137 -1.30 -2.94 -5.92
CA VAL A 137 -0.68 -3.65 -4.82
C VAL A 137 -1.11 -2.97 -3.53
N ALA A 138 -1.67 -3.73 -2.60
CA ALA A 138 -1.99 -3.25 -1.26
C ALA A 138 -1.29 -4.13 -0.22
N TRP A 139 -0.77 -3.52 0.85
CA TRP A 139 -0.22 -4.29 1.97
C TRP A 139 -0.19 -3.45 3.24
N ALA A 140 -0.28 -4.13 4.38
CA ALA A 140 -0.18 -3.48 5.68
C ALA A 140 1.28 -3.36 6.11
N GLN A 141 1.65 -2.19 6.63
CA GLN A 141 2.89 -1.98 7.35
C GLN A 141 2.59 -2.09 8.86
N PRO A 142 3.05 -3.17 9.53
CA PRO A 142 2.79 -3.35 10.95
C PRO A 142 3.61 -2.36 11.78
N SER A 143 2.92 -1.60 12.62
CA SER A 143 3.48 -0.63 13.58
C SER A 143 2.45 -0.38 14.69
N GLU A 144 2.82 0.39 15.73
CA GLU A 144 1.87 0.84 16.77
C GLU A 144 0.66 1.57 16.16
N ASN A 145 0.89 2.32 15.08
CA ASN A 145 -0.14 2.88 14.21
C ASN A 145 -0.01 2.21 12.85
N PRO A 146 -0.75 1.12 12.56
CA PRO A 146 -0.58 0.40 11.31
C PRO A 146 -0.98 1.26 10.11
N VAL A 147 -0.19 1.17 9.04
CA VAL A 147 -0.42 1.92 7.80
C VAL A 147 -0.77 0.97 6.67
N CYS A 148 -1.92 1.17 6.05
CA CYS A 148 -2.24 0.54 4.78
C CYS A 148 -1.56 1.30 3.65
N VAL A 149 -0.78 0.59 2.83
CA VAL A 149 -0.14 1.16 1.65
C VAL A 149 -0.77 0.59 0.41
N ARG A 150 -1.26 1.46 -0.47
CA ARG A 150 -1.78 1.13 -1.80
C ARG A 150 -0.89 1.76 -2.85
N GLN A 151 -0.45 0.97 -3.81
CA GLN A 151 0.44 1.42 -4.87
C GLN A 151 0.05 0.84 -6.21
N ASP A 152 0.21 1.66 -7.24
CA ASP A 152 0.12 1.19 -8.62
C ASP A 152 1.51 1.15 -9.22
N PHE A 153 1.83 0.02 -9.84
CA PHE A 153 3.08 -0.20 -10.53
C PHE A 153 2.85 -0.50 -12.00
N GLU A 154 3.68 0.08 -12.85
CA GLU A 154 3.82 -0.34 -14.23
C GLU A 154 5.02 -1.27 -14.38
N TRP A 155 4.82 -2.44 -14.98
CA TRP A 155 5.90 -3.28 -15.47
C TRP A 155 6.42 -2.77 -16.81
N THR A 156 7.71 -2.41 -16.84
CA THR A 156 8.38 -1.86 -18.02
C THR A 156 9.07 -2.90 -18.90
N GLY A 157 8.89 -4.19 -18.59
CA GLY A 157 9.65 -5.29 -19.21
C GLY A 157 10.99 -5.59 -18.51
N ARG A 158 11.43 -4.72 -17.57
CA ARG A 158 12.68 -4.88 -16.82
C ARG A 158 12.51 -4.67 -15.32
N LYS A 159 11.67 -3.70 -14.94
CA LYS A 159 11.42 -3.33 -13.55
C LYS A 159 10.00 -2.80 -13.38
N PHE A 160 9.52 -2.85 -12.15
CA PHE A 160 8.35 -2.11 -11.72
C PHE A 160 8.70 -0.63 -11.53
N VAL A 161 7.85 0.26 -12.04
CA VAL A 161 7.91 1.70 -11.83
C VAL A 161 6.66 2.11 -11.09
N LYS A 162 6.83 2.74 -9.92
CA LYS A 162 5.72 3.28 -9.13
C LYS A 162 5.05 4.41 -9.91
N ARG A 163 3.73 4.33 -10.08
CA ARG A 163 2.89 5.31 -10.76
C ARG A 163 1.96 6.03 -9.82
N TYR A 164 1.56 5.37 -8.74
CA TYR A 164 0.70 5.91 -7.70
C TYR A 164 1.09 5.38 -6.33
N GLU A 165 0.81 6.15 -5.29
CA GLU A 165 0.90 5.72 -3.90
C GLU A 165 -0.14 6.47 -3.07
N ASP A 166 -0.82 5.72 -2.22
CA ASP A 166 -1.68 6.19 -1.14
C ASP A 166 -1.29 5.47 0.15
N ARG A 167 -1.32 6.20 1.27
CA ARG A 167 -0.94 5.67 2.59
C ARG A 167 -1.96 6.17 3.61
N GLU A 168 -2.60 5.23 4.29
CA GLU A 168 -3.71 5.51 5.19
C GLU A 168 -3.46 4.82 6.54
N ASN A 169 -3.64 5.56 7.65
CA ASN A 169 -3.63 4.95 8.97
C ASN A 169 -4.92 4.14 9.15
N VAL A 170 -4.80 2.88 9.55
CA VAL A 170 -5.97 2.03 9.81
C VAL A 170 -6.17 1.87 11.32
N ALA A 171 -7.42 2.05 11.76
CA ALA A 171 -7.74 2.23 13.17
C ALA A 171 -7.52 0.98 14.04
N ASP A 172 -7.56 -0.25 13.47
CA ASP A 172 -7.57 -1.46 14.31
C ASP A 172 -7.13 -2.77 13.62
N THR A 173 -6.43 -2.71 12.48
CA THR A 173 -6.09 -3.95 11.76
C THR A 173 -4.66 -3.98 11.23
N SER A 174 -4.00 -5.13 11.44
CA SER A 174 -2.80 -5.52 10.69
C SER A 174 -3.08 -5.84 9.22
N TYR A 175 -4.32 -5.63 8.76
CA TYR A 175 -4.83 -5.99 7.44
C TYR A 175 -5.29 -4.75 6.68
N CYS A 176 -4.82 -4.62 5.43
CA CYS A 176 -5.35 -3.65 4.48
C CYS A 176 -6.69 -4.13 3.93
N PRO A 177 -7.69 -3.25 3.78
CA PRO A 177 -8.90 -3.58 3.03
C PRO A 177 -8.54 -4.17 1.66
N PRO A 178 -9.18 -5.28 1.25
CA PRO A 178 -8.82 -5.96 0.02
C PRO A 178 -9.11 -5.07 -1.19
N LEU A 179 -8.31 -5.24 -2.25
CA LEU A 179 -8.54 -4.61 -3.53
C LEU A 179 -9.81 -5.21 -4.17
N PRO A 180 -10.68 -4.38 -4.77
CA PRO A 180 -12.00 -4.80 -5.23
C PRO A 180 -11.99 -5.94 -6.28
N ASN A 181 -10.86 -6.24 -6.93
CA ASN A 181 -10.73 -7.37 -7.86
C ASN A 181 -9.45 -8.20 -7.64
N ILE A 182 -9.44 -9.00 -6.57
CA ILE A 182 -8.35 -9.94 -6.29
C ILE A 182 -8.30 -11.05 -7.34
N GLY A 183 -7.20 -11.15 -8.09
CA GLY A 183 -6.78 -12.37 -8.80
C GLY A 183 -7.78 -13.03 -9.77
N LYS A 184 -8.88 -12.36 -10.15
CA LYS A 184 -9.85 -12.86 -11.12
C LYS A 184 -9.57 -12.22 -12.48
N GLN A 185 -9.40 -13.08 -13.48
CA GLN A 185 -9.40 -12.64 -14.87
C GLN A 185 -10.73 -11.92 -15.15
N PRO A 186 -10.72 -10.72 -15.76
CA PRO A 186 -11.92 -10.10 -16.27
C PRO A 186 -12.46 -11.05 -17.35
N ARG A 187 -13.76 -11.36 -17.25
CA ARG A 187 -14.46 -12.17 -18.24
C ARG A 187 -14.40 -11.54 -19.62
#